data_AF-A0A3L7ULB7-F1
#
_entry.id   AF-A0A3L7ULB7-F1
#
_cell.length_a   1.000
_cell.length_b   1.000
_cell.length_c   1.000
_cell.angle_alpha   90.00
_cell.angle_beta   90.00
_cell.angle_gamma   90.00
#
_symmetry.space_group_name_H-M   'P 1'
#
loop_
_entity.id
_entity.type
_entity.pdbx_description
1 polymer ?
#
loop_
_entity_poly.entity_id
_entity_poly.type
_entity_poly.pdbx_seq_one_letter_code
_entity_poly.pdbx_strand_id
1 'polypeptide(L)'
;AAMSECRCRPETLVLPAKQRELQLALERSEQPFDYLLFASITSGTTNSNGDYQRDYLLTLELLDIHTGDSQKDSATLRKGYHKGFFGKLKHYHD
;
A
#
# COMPACT_ATOMS: atom_id res chain seq x y z
N ALA A 1 17.25 -4.11 -4.53
CA ALA A 1 18.32 -4.71 -5.37
C ALA A 1 17.70 -5.54 -6.51
N ALA A 2 17.01 -6.65 -6.23
CA ALA A 2 16.47 -7.55 -7.27
C ALA A 2 15.46 -6.93 -8.26
N MET A 3 14.53 -6.08 -7.78
CA MET A 3 13.57 -5.39 -8.68
C MET A 3 14.26 -4.51 -9.75
N SER A 4 15.38 -3.87 -9.37
CA SER A 4 16.17 -3.05 -10.28
C SER A 4 16.99 -3.90 -11.25
N GLU A 5 17.45 -5.07 -10.81
CA GLU A 5 18.22 -6.03 -11.60
C GLU A 5 17.35 -6.67 -12.69
N CYS A 6 16.13 -7.06 -12.34
CA CYS A 6 15.15 -7.67 -13.26
C CYS A 6 14.38 -6.64 -14.12
N ARG A 7 14.66 -5.34 -13.94
CA ARG A 7 13.92 -4.22 -14.57
C ARG A 7 12.40 -4.39 -14.46
N CYS A 8 11.94 -4.98 -13.36
CA CYS A 8 10.52 -5.22 -13.14
C CYS A 8 9.93 -4.06 -12.34
N ARG A 9 8.81 -3.54 -12.82
CA ARG A 9 7.96 -2.62 -12.08
C ARG A 9 6.93 -3.45 -11.31
N PRO A 10 6.43 -3.01 -10.14
CA PRO A 10 5.40 -3.75 -9.40
C PRO A 10 4.19 -4.12 -10.26
N GLU A 11 3.82 -3.22 -11.17
CA GLU A 11 2.75 -3.35 -12.16
C GLU A 11 2.96 -4.56 -13.10
N THR A 12 4.21 -4.88 -13.41
CA THR A 12 4.59 -5.95 -14.34
C THR A 12 4.70 -7.31 -13.66
N LEU A 13 4.67 -7.36 -12.32
CA LEU A 13 4.71 -8.60 -11.54
C LEU A 13 3.41 -9.39 -11.57
N VAL A 14 2.38 -8.90 -12.26
CA VAL A 14 1.20 -9.70 -12.63
C VAL A 14 1.49 -10.66 -13.79
N LEU A 15 2.59 -10.46 -14.52
CA LEU A 15 2.97 -11.32 -15.64
C LEU A 15 3.83 -12.50 -15.14
N PRO A 16 3.45 -13.77 -15.41
CA PRO A 16 4.17 -14.95 -14.91
C PRO A 16 5.66 -14.98 -15.30
N ALA A 17 6.01 -14.47 -16.49
CA ALA A 17 7.41 -14.40 -16.93
C ALA A 17 8.25 -13.44 -16.06
N LYS A 18 7.67 -12.32 -15.62
CA LYS A 18 8.35 -11.32 -14.78
C LYS A 18 8.40 -11.74 -13.31
N GLN A 19 7.42 -12.52 -12.85
CA GLN A 19 7.47 -13.16 -11.55
C GLN A 19 8.67 -14.11 -11.45
N ARG A 20 8.84 -15.01 -12.44
CA ARG A 20 9.95 -15.98 -12.47
C ARG A 20 11.32 -15.29 -12.51
N GLU A 21 11.48 -14.24 -13.30
CA GLU A 21 12.74 -13.48 -13.36
C GLU A 21 13.10 -12.88 -11.99
N LEU A 22 12.13 -12.27 -11.31
CA LEU A 22 12.33 -11.67 -10.00
C LEU A 22 12.59 -12.73 -8.92
N GLN A 23 11.85 -13.83 -8.94
CA GLN A 23 12.00 -14.94 -8.01
C GLN A 23 13.41 -15.55 -8.12
N LEU A 24 13.90 -15.79 -9.33
CA LEU A 24 15.27 -16.25 -9.57
C LEU A 24 16.33 -15.27 -9.05
N ALA A 25 16.10 -13.97 -9.17
CA ALA A 25 17.03 -12.96 -8.63
C ALA A 25 17.01 -12.92 -7.09
N LEU A 26 15.85 -13.19 -6.48
CA LEU A 26 15.68 -13.18 -5.04
C LEU A 26 16.13 -14.48 -4.37
N GLU A 27 15.97 -15.62 -5.02
CA GLU A 27 16.55 -16.90 -4.62
C GLU A 27 18.08 -16.81 -4.55
N ARG A 28 18.73 -16.14 -5.52
CA ARG A 28 20.17 -15.84 -5.48
C ARG A 28 20.58 -14.98 -4.27
N SER A 29 19.64 -14.24 -3.69
CA SER A 29 19.84 -13.42 -2.49
C SER A 29 19.33 -14.08 -1.21
N GLU A 30 18.98 -15.37 -1.24
CA GLU A 30 18.40 -16.14 -0.12
C GLU A 30 17.10 -15.52 0.46
N GLN A 31 16.34 -14.80 -0.37
CA GLN A 31 15.07 -14.18 0.00
C GLN A 31 13.93 -14.60 -0.95
N PRO A 32 13.66 -15.90 -1.14
CA PRO A 32 12.50 -16.31 -1.92
C PRO A 32 11.20 -15.83 -1.25
N PHE A 33 10.21 -15.47 -2.06
CA PHE A 33 8.86 -15.19 -1.57
C PHE A 33 7.86 -16.07 -2.32
N ASP A 34 6.80 -16.49 -1.63
CA ASP A 34 5.72 -17.31 -2.20
C ASP A 34 4.48 -16.47 -2.56
N TYR A 35 4.36 -15.28 -1.95
CA TYR A 35 3.20 -14.42 -2.11
C TYR A 35 3.60 -12.98 -2.47
N LEU A 36 2.79 -12.36 -3.32
CA LEU A 36 2.84 -10.93 -3.60
C LEU A 36 1.70 -10.22 -2.88
N LEU A 37 2.01 -9.20 -2.08
CA LEU A 37 1.00 -8.36 -1.43
C LEU A 37 0.89 -7.01 -2.15
N PHE A 38 -0.28 -6.73 -2.71
CA PHE A 38 -0.64 -5.44 -3.28
C PHE A 38 -1.49 -4.66 -2.29
N ALA A 39 -1.06 -3.44 -1.95
CA ALA A 39 -1.83 -2.53 -1.09
C ALA A 39 -2.32 -1.34 -1.92
N SER A 40 -3.62 -1.06 -1.85
CA SER A 40 -4.23 0.12 -2.47
C SER A 40 -5.07 0.89 -1.47
N ILE A 41 -4.99 2.22 -1.53
CA ILE A 41 -5.75 3.12 -0.66
C ILE A 41 -6.66 3.96 -1.55
N THR A 42 -7.97 3.81 -1.35
CA THR A 42 -8.98 4.65 -2.00
C THR A 42 -9.51 5.65 -0.97
N SER A 43 -9.41 6.96 -1.23
CA SER A 43 -9.95 7.95 -0.30
C SER A 43 -11.47 8.04 -0.41
N GLY A 44 -12.15 8.00 0.73
CA GLY A 44 -13.57 8.32 0.85
C GLY A 44 -13.84 9.79 1.19
N THR A 45 -15.11 10.08 1.45
CA THR A 45 -15.64 11.41 1.78
C THR A 45 -14.93 12.01 2.99
N THR A 46 -14.56 13.28 2.89
CA THR A 46 -14.01 14.06 4.00
C THR A 46 -15.16 14.72 4.74
N ASN A 47 -15.36 14.39 6.02
CA ASN A 47 -16.35 15.08 6.85
C ASN A 47 -15.66 16.24 7.56
N SER A 48 -16.05 17.48 7.21
CA SER A 48 -15.53 18.71 7.80
C SER A 48 -16.50 19.23 8.85
N ASN A 49 -16.34 18.82 10.12
CA ASN A 49 -17.09 19.38 11.26
C ASN A 49 -16.15 19.80 12.41
N GLY A 50 -15.16 20.65 12.12
CA GLY A 50 -14.27 21.24 13.13
C GLY A 50 -13.03 20.40 13.49
N ASP A 51 -13.12 19.07 13.41
CA ASP A 51 -12.00 18.15 13.34
C ASP A 51 -11.93 17.57 11.93
N TYR A 52 -10.88 17.88 11.18
CA TYR A 52 -10.73 17.41 9.81
C TYR A 52 -10.43 15.90 9.85
N GLN A 53 -11.39 15.07 9.47
CA GLN A 53 -11.25 13.61 9.43
C GLN A 53 -11.43 13.11 8.01
N ARG A 54 -10.58 12.16 7.61
CA ARG A 54 -10.68 11.51 6.31
C ARG A 54 -10.73 9.99 6.49
N ASP A 55 -11.77 9.40 5.92
CA ASP A 55 -11.93 7.97 5.86
C ASP A 55 -11.35 7.45 4.53
N TYR A 56 -10.67 6.32 4.59
CA TYR A 56 -10.02 5.64 3.49
C TYR A 56 -10.44 4.18 3.49
N LEU A 57 -10.51 3.58 2.31
CA LEU A 57 -10.60 2.14 2.17
C LEU A 57 -9.22 1.61 1.81
N LEU A 58 -8.58 0.90 2.74
CA LEU A 58 -7.38 0.11 2.45
C LEU A 58 -7.84 -1.22 1.91
N THR A 59 -7.32 -1.60 0.75
CA THR A 59 -7.54 -2.90 0.13
C THR A 59 -6.20 -3.59 -0.01
N LEU A 60 -6.11 -4.80 0.55
CA LEU A 60 -4.97 -5.69 0.46
C LEU A 60 -5.34 -6.86 -0.44
N GLU A 61 -4.51 -7.13 -1.44
CA GLU A 61 -4.65 -8.27 -2.33
C GLU A 61 -3.38 -9.12 -2.26
N LEU A 62 -3.54 -10.35 -1.77
CA LEU A 62 -2.48 -11.34 -1.68
C LEU A 62 -2.60 -12.29 -2.89
N LEU A 63 -1.55 -12.36 -3.70
CA LEU A 63 -1.48 -13.23 -4.87
C LEU A 63 -0.48 -14.37 -4.59
N ASP A 64 -0.95 -15.61 -4.70
CA ASP A 64 -0.11 -16.80 -4.72
C ASP A 64 0.57 -16.91 -6.09
N ILE A 65 1.90 -16.95 -6.13
CA ILE A 65 2.62 -17.01 -7.41
C ILE A 65 2.64 -18.39 -8.05
N HIS A 66 2.36 -19.43 -7.27
CA HIS A 66 2.37 -20.82 -7.73
C HIS A 66 1.03 -21.20 -8.34
N THR A 67 -0.08 -20.80 -7.71
CA THR A 67 -1.43 -21.10 -8.21
C THR A 67 -2.03 -19.97 -9.04
N GLY A 68 -1.58 -18.73 -8.84
CA GLY A 68 -2.19 -17.54 -9.44
C GLY A 68 -3.48 -17.11 -8.74
N ASP A 69 -3.89 -17.78 -7.66
CA ASP A 69 -5.06 -17.40 -6.89
C ASP A 69 -4.79 -16.09 -6.14
N SER A 70 -5.79 -15.20 -6.13
CA SER A 70 -5.73 -13.98 -5.32
C SER A 70 -6.81 -13.95 -4.25
N GLN A 71 -6.42 -13.54 -3.05
CA GLN A 71 -7.32 -13.24 -1.95
C GLN A 71 -7.28 -11.74 -1.69
N LYS A 72 -8.45 -11.11 -1.70
CA LYS A 72 -8.61 -9.67 -1.53
C LYS A 72 -9.44 -9.38 -0.29
N ASP A 73 -8.92 -8.50 0.56
CA ASP A 73 -9.62 -8.02 1.74
C ASP A 73 -9.53 -6.49 1.84
N SER A 74 -10.53 -5.87 2.47
CA SER A 74 -10.60 -4.42 2.59
C SER A 74 -11.09 -3.96 3.94
N ALA A 75 -10.46 -2.92 4.47
CA ALA A 75 -10.77 -2.34 5.76
C ALA A 75 -10.82 -0.81 5.70
N THR A 76 -11.74 -0.23 6.45
CA THR A 76 -11.85 1.23 6.58
C THR A 76 -10.80 1.76 7.54
N LEU A 77 -9.95 2.68 7.07
CA LEU A 77 -8.98 3.43 7.85
C LEU A 77 -9.48 4.86 8.08
N ARG A 78 -9.42 5.34 9.33
CA ARG A 78 -9.76 6.72 9.68
C ARG A 78 -8.51 7.49 10.06
N LYS A 79 -8.26 8.62 9.38
CA LYS A 79 -7.19 9.56 9.70
C LYS A 79 -7.77 10.85 10.27
N GLY A 80 -7.47 11.12 11.54
CA GLY A 80 -7.75 12.41 12.17
C GLY A 80 -6.62 13.40 11.89
N TYR A 81 -6.96 14.55 11.31
CA TYR A 81 -6.06 15.69 11.16
C TYR A 81 -6.40 16.71 12.24
N HIS A 82 -5.95 16.44 13.46
CA HIS A 82 -6.03 17.44 14.51
C HIS A 82 -4.98 18.52 14.21
N LYS A 83 -5.39 19.79 14.12
CA LYS A 83 -4.44 20.89 14.33
C LYS A 83 -3.95 20.73 15.76
N GLY A 84 -2.66 20.40 15.94
CA GLY A 84 -2.07 20.26 17.27
C GLY A 84 -2.40 21.47 18.14
N PHE A 85 -2.51 21.26 19.45
CA PHE A 85 -2.88 22.27 20.45
C PHE A 85 -2.19 23.64 20.22
N PHE A 86 -0.90 23.63 19.84
CA PHE A 86 -0.09 24.82 19.53
C PHE A 86 -0.53 25.60 18.27
N GLY A 87 -1.23 24.96 17.33
CA GLY A 87 -1.78 25.59 16.13
C GLY A 87 -3.08 26.37 16.38
N LYS A 88 -3.79 26.11 17.48
CA LYS A 88 -4.98 26.89 17.89
C LYS A 88 -4.59 28.16 18.64
N LEU A 89 -3.49 28.16 19.40
CA LEU A 89 -3.04 29.32 20.18
C LEU A 89 -2.52 30.47 19.30
N LYS A 90 -1.98 30.16 18.12
CA LYS A 90 -1.36 31.16 17.22
C LYS A 90 -2.37 32.07 16.49
N HIS A 91 -3.67 31.77 16.59
CA HIS A 91 -4.74 32.50 15.89
C HIS A 91 -5.68 33.30 16.80
N TYR A 92 -5.34 33.46 18.10
CA TYR A 92 -6.19 34.17 19.07
C TYR A 92 -5.58 35.50 19.57
N HIS A 93 -4.56 36.00 18.88
CA HIS A 93 -3.98 37.32 19.11
C HIS A 93 -3.99 38.10 17.79
N ASP A 94 -5.15 38.67 17.47
CA ASP A 94 -5.30 39.92 16.70
C ASP A 94 -6.36 40.76 17.42
#